data_AF-A0A0C1JW62-F1
#
_entry.id   AF-A0A0C1JW62-F1
#
_cell.length_a   1.000
_cell.length_b   1.000
_cell.length_c   1.000
_cell.angle_alpha   90.00
_cell.angle_beta   90.00
_cell.angle_gamma   90.00
#
_symmetry.space_group_name_H-M   'P 1'
#
loop_
_entity.id
_entity.type
_entity.pdbx_description
1 polymer ?
#
loop_
_entity_poly.entity_id
_entity_poly.type
_entity_poly.pdbx_seq_one_letter_code
_entity_poly.pdbx_strand_id
1 'polypeptide(L)'
;MNKIFDAVYYVESSDLGKAYNPVAIQPKFFSYKTRNYSEQRCEWLDTDRGAYFYYETANFIDENSEKVPPRQFKLIGENEEEITFTYLTTKLFKEKVADKVGGSLKFSQDSEIQNYYLEKFSKKMHEE
;
A
#
# COMPACT_ATOMS: atom_id res chain seq x y z
N MET A 1 2.55 18.29 -0.02
CA MET A 1 3.61 17.60 0.75
C MET A 1 3.71 16.20 0.17
N ASN A 2 4.92 15.70 -0.06
CA ASN A 2 5.10 14.32 -0.50
C ASN A 2 5.43 13.50 0.75
N LYS A 3 4.72 12.39 0.95
CA LYS A 3 4.93 11.44 2.05
C LYS A 3 5.19 10.07 1.45
N ILE A 4 6.25 9.40 1.88
CA ILE A 4 6.55 8.03 1.47
C ILE A 4 6.54 7.19 2.75
N PHE A 5 5.75 6.12 2.76
CA PHE A 5 5.83 5.15 3.84
C PHE A 5 6.68 3.98 3.39
N ASP A 6 7.85 3.81 3.99
CA ASP A 6 8.70 2.63 3.80
C ASP A 6 8.11 1.42 4.57
N ALA A 7 6.95 0.98 4.10
CA ALA A 7 6.16 -0.06 4.72
C ALA A 7 5.34 -0.83 3.69
N VAL A 8 4.83 -1.98 4.12
CA VAL A 8 4.09 -2.94 3.34
C VAL A 8 2.70 -3.04 3.95
N TYR A 9 1.69 -2.90 3.11
CA TYR A 9 0.28 -2.86 3.49
C TYR A 9 -0.47 -3.99 2.80
N TYR A 10 -1.43 -4.57 3.51
CA TYR A 10 -2.49 -5.36 2.92
C TYR A 10 -3.55 -4.42 2.33
N VAL A 11 -3.97 -4.66 1.09
CA VAL A 11 -5.02 -3.87 0.44
C VAL A 11 -6.34 -4.62 0.53
N GLU A 12 -7.29 -4.05 1.26
CA GLU A 12 -8.67 -4.50 1.31
C GLU A 12 -9.40 -3.92 0.08
N SER A 13 -9.91 -4.79 -0.80
CA SER A 13 -10.59 -4.39 -2.04
C SER A 13 -11.92 -3.68 -1.76
N SER A 14 -12.26 -2.73 -2.64
CA SER A 14 -13.53 -2.01 -2.62
C SER A 14 -14.72 -2.86 -3.12
N ASP A 15 -15.93 -2.36 -2.86
CA ASP A 15 -17.22 -2.97 -3.23
C ASP A 15 -17.43 -3.22 -4.74
N LEU A 16 -16.57 -2.70 -5.62
CA LEU A 16 -16.72 -2.81 -7.08
C LEU A 16 -15.96 -3.99 -7.72
N GLY A 17 -15.50 -4.96 -6.93
CA GLY A 17 -14.96 -6.23 -7.47
C GLY A 17 -13.67 -6.08 -8.28
N LYS A 18 -13.03 -4.91 -8.24
CA LYS A 18 -11.67 -4.75 -8.75
C LYS A 18 -10.74 -5.48 -7.80
N ALA A 19 -10.16 -6.57 -8.28
CA ALA A 19 -9.20 -7.37 -7.53
C ALA A 19 -7.89 -6.59 -7.38
N TYR A 20 -7.85 -5.64 -6.44
CA TYR A 20 -6.59 -5.06 -6.02
C TYR A 20 -5.83 -6.10 -5.20
N ASN A 21 -4.56 -6.21 -5.54
CA ASN A 21 -3.65 -7.21 -5.04
C ASN A 21 -3.53 -7.13 -3.50
N PRO A 22 -3.38 -8.24 -2.75
CA PRO A 22 -3.47 -8.22 -1.31
C PRO A 22 -2.24 -7.56 -0.66
N VAL A 23 -1.20 -7.16 -1.41
CA VAL A 23 -0.02 -6.50 -0.83
C VAL A 23 0.42 -5.31 -1.69
N ALA A 24 0.39 -4.12 -1.08
CA ALA A 24 0.96 -2.88 -1.58
C ALA A 24 2.29 -2.59 -0.89
N ILE A 25 3.32 -2.26 -1.67
CA ILE A 25 4.65 -1.93 -1.16
C ILE A 25 4.92 -0.44 -1.35
N GLN A 26 5.46 0.16 -0.29
CA GLN A 26 5.97 1.52 -0.26
C GLN A 26 4.99 2.56 -0.82
N PRO A 27 3.78 2.70 -0.26
CA PRO A 27 2.83 3.66 -0.75
C PRO A 27 3.39 5.08 -0.62
N LYS A 28 3.30 5.82 -1.73
CA LYS A 28 3.77 7.20 -1.89
C LYS A 28 2.58 8.10 -2.08
N PHE A 29 2.48 9.13 -1.24
CA PHE A 29 1.44 10.11 -1.26
C PHE A 29 1.96 11.44 -1.74
N PHE A 30 1.25 12.03 -2.68
CA PHE A 30 1.58 13.32 -3.24
C PHE A 30 0.39 14.24 -3.02
N SER A 31 0.62 15.44 -2.49
CA SER A 31 -0.41 16.47 -2.42
C SER A 31 -0.02 17.66 -3.30
N TYR A 32 -0.86 17.94 -4.28
CA TYR A 32 -0.74 19.08 -5.19
C TYR A 32 -1.82 20.09 -4.83
N LYS A 33 -1.41 21.35 -4.67
CA LYS A 33 -2.33 22.46 -4.44
C LYS A 33 -2.20 23.44 -5.59
N THR A 34 -3.23 23.53 -6.42
CA THR A 34 -3.35 24.59 -7.41
C THR A 34 -4.22 25.72 -6.85
N ARG A 35 -4.37 26.83 -7.59
CA ARG A 35 -5.29 27.92 -7.20
C ARG A 35 -6.75 27.48 -7.13
N ASN A 36 -7.11 26.42 -7.87
CA ASN A 36 -8.51 26.05 -8.13
C ASN A 36 -8.90 24.70 -7.52
N TYR A 37 -7.95 23.86 -7.12
CA TYR A 37 -8.23 22.57 -6.47
C TYR A 37 -7.02 22.05 -5.68
N SER A 38 -7.30 21.17 -4.72
CA SER A 38 -6.31 20.34 -4.02
C SER A 38 -6.48 18.89 -4.45
N GLU A 39 -5.41 18.28 -4.95
CA GLU A 39 -5.39 16.89 -5.38
C GLU A 39 -4.43 16.10 -4.48
N GLN A 40 -4.84 14.88 -4.13
CA GLN A 40 -4.02 13.93 -3.41
C GLN A 40 -3.95 12.63 -4.20
N ARG A 41 -2.74 12.12 -4.43
CA ARG A 41 -2.47 10.90 -5.20
C ARG A 41 -1.76 9.88 -4.32
N CYS A 42 -2.06 8.61 -4.53
CA CYS A 42 -1.33 7.49 -3.94
C CYS A 42 -0.76 6.59 -5.05
N GLU A 43 0.53 6.29 -4.97
CA GLU A 43 1.22 5.36 -5.86
C GLU A 43 1.80 4.21 -5.02
N TRP A 44 1.71 2.97 -5.49
CA TRP A 44 2.35 1.83 -4.84
C TRP A 44 2.76 0.76 -5.86
N LEU A 45 3.66 -0.12 -5.43
CA LEU A 45 4.06 -1.27 -6.23
C LEU A 45 3.14 -2.46 -5.94
N ASP A 46 2.58 -3.05 -7.00
CA ASP A 46 1.77 -4.26 -6.97
C ASP A 46 2.67 -5.51 -7.09
N THR A 47 2.64 -6.34 -6.04
CA THR A 47 3.53 -7.51 -5.90
C THR A 47 3.21 -8.72 -6.77
N ASP A 48 2.02 -8.80 -7.36
CA ASP A 48 1.56 -9.94 -8.17
C ASP A 48 1.83 -9.66 -9.65
N ARG A 49 1.61 -8.42 -10.08
CA ARG A 49 1.82 -7.99 -11.46
C ARG A 49 3.21 -7.40 -11.72
N GLY A 50 3.96 -7.06 -10.67
CA GLY A 50 5.26 -6.41 -10.79
C GLY A 50 5.20 -5.02 -11.43
N ALA A 51 4.04 -4.36 -11.36
CA ALA A 51 3.77 -3.08 -12.01
C ALA A 51 3.43 -2.00 -10.96
N TYR A 52 3.71 -0.74 -11.29
CA TYR A 52 3.27 0.40 -10.49
C TYR A 52 1.79 0.67 -10.74
N PHE A 53 1.02 0.79 -9.67
CA PHE A 53 -0.35 1.27 -9.72
C PHE A 53 -0.41 2.71 -9.21
N TYR A 54 -1.25 3.47 -9.88
CA TYR A 54 -1.56 4.86 -9.57
C TYR A 54 -3.06 4.94 -9.27
N TYR A 55 -3.41 5.58 -8.16
CA TYR A 55 -4.80 5.86 -7.81
C TYR A 55 -4.99 7.36 -7.67
N GLU A 56 -5.78 7.93 -8.58
CA GLU A 56 -6.14 9.34 -8.59
C GLU A 56 -7.31 9.58 -7.62
N THR A 57 -7.15 10.63 -6.81
CA THR A 57 -7.93 10.99 -5.62
C THR A 57 -7.87 9.99 -4.45
N ALA A 58 -7.22 10.47 -3.39
CA ALA A 58 -7.14 9.82 -2.10
C ALA A 58 -7.27 10.91 -1.04
N ASN A 59 -8.43 11.08 -0.42
CA ASN A 59 -8.47 11.89 0.80
C ASN A 59 -7.69 11.16 1.90
N PHE A 60 -6.45 11.57 2.14
CA PHE A 60 -5.61 11.07 3.21
C PHE A 60 -6.09 11.65 4.55
N ILE A 61 -6.76 10.82 5.35
CA ILE A 61 -7.15 11.17 6.72
C ILE A 61 -5.99 10.78 7.65
N ASP A 62 -4.94 11.60 7.72
CA ASP A 62 -4.06 11.65 8.89
C ASP A 62 -3.31 12.99 8.93
N GLU A 63 -3.85 13.92 9.71
CA GLU A 63 -3.31 15.27 9.88
C GLU A 63 -2.08 15.32 10.81
N ASN A 64 -1.68 14.21 11.47
CA ASN A 64 -0.74 14.26 12.61
C ASN A 64 0.47 13.30 12.58
N SER A 65 0.62 12.38 11.63
CA SER A 65 1.82 11.53 11.59
C SER A 65 2.90 12.06 10.64
N GLU A 66 3.97 12.63 11.21
CA GLU A 66 5.15 13.08 10.43
C GLU A 66 6.27 12.02 10.30
N LYS A 67 6.23 10.88 11.00
CA LYS A 67 7.37 9.93 10.98
C LYS A 67 7.03 8.45 11.06
N VAL A 68 5.79 8.06 11.31
CA VAL A 68 5.43 6.66 11.54
C VAL A 68 4.41 6.23 10.47
N PRO A 69 4.70 5.15 9.70
CA PRO A 69 3.72 4.57 8.80
C PRO A 69 2.42 4.28 9.56
N PRO A 70 1.27 4.84 9.15
CA PRO A 70 0.02 4.64 9.85
C PRO A 70 -0.34 3.15 9.86
N ARG A 71 -0.98 2.69 10.94
CA ARG A 71 -1.45 1.30 11.04
C ARG A 71 -2.52 0.98 10.01
N GLN A 72 -3.31 1.98 9.64
CA GLN A 72 -4.31 1.88 8.60
C GLN A 72 -4.52 3.26 7.98
N PHE A 73 -4.80 3.31 6.68
CA PHE A 73 -5.28 4.51 6.01
C PHE A 73 -6.30 4.12 4.92
N LYS A 74 -7.11 5.08 4.51
CA LYS A 74 -8.10 4.91 3.44
C LYS A 74 -7.79 5.84 2.28
N LEU A 75 -8.11 5.38 1.08
CA LEU A 75 -8.20 6.20 -0.12
C LEU A 75 -9.67 6.22 -0.53
N ILE A 76 -10.17 7.40 -0.90
CA ILE A 76 -11.51 7.60 -1.43
C ILE A 76 -11.34 8.08 -2.86
N GLY A 77 -11.68 7.23 -3.83
CA GLY A 77 -11.60 7.55 -5.26
C GLY A 77 -12.79 8.39 -5.75
N GLU A 78 -12.74 8.78 -7.02
CA GLU A 78 -13.71 9.70 -7.65
C GLU A 78 -15.17 9.22 -7.59
N ASN A 79 -15.40 7.90 -7.54
CA ASN A 79 -16.74 7.29 -7.45
C ASN A 79 -17.15 6.94 -6.00
N GLU A 80 -16.59 7.61 -4.99
CA GLU A 80 -16.71 7.25 -3.57
C GLU A 80 -16.18 5.83 -3.25
N GLU A 81 -15.35 5.28 -4.15
CA GLU A 81 -14.72 3.98 -3.98
C GLU A 81 -13.71 4.05 -2.82
N GLU A 82 -13.98 3.34 -1.73
CA GLU A 82 -13.06 3.24 -0.60
C GLU A 82 -12.07 2.08 -0.78
N ILE A 83 -10.78 2.38 -0.64
CA ILE A 83 -9.72 1.38 -0.56
C ILE A 83 -9.06 1.51 0.81
N THR A 84 -9.04 0.42 1.58
CA THR A 84 -8.41 0.39 2.90
C THR A 84 -7.06 -0.31 2.83
N PHE A 85 -6.04 0.36 3.35
CA PHE A 85 -4.68 -0.16 3.46
C PHE A 85 -4.40 -0.43 4.93
N THR A 86 -4.14 -1.68 5.27
CA THR A 86 -3.86 -2.11 6.65
C THR A 86 -2.41 -2.57 6.73
N TYR A 87 -1.63 -2.06 7.69
CA TYR A 87 -0.22 -2.42 7.85
C TYR A 87 -0.05 -3.94 7.92
N LEU A 88 0.80 -4.51 7.07
CA LEU A 88 0.90 -5.96 6.94
C LEU A 88 1.64 -6.56 8.14
N THR A 89 0.88 -7.23 9.00
CA THR A 89 1.37 -7.98 10.15
C THR A 89 1.47 -9.47 9.85
N THR A 90 2.19 -10.21 10.67
CA THR A 90 2.27 -11.69 10.63
C THR A 90 0.92 -12.36 10.72
N LYS A 91 0.03 -11.82 11.57
CA LYS A 91 -1.34 -12.30 11.69
C LYS A 91 -2.10 -12.11 10.37
N LEU A 92 -2.09 -10.89 9.85
CA LEU A 92 -2.83 -10.55 8.62
C LEU A 92 -2.28 -11.30 7.40
N PHE A 93 -0.96 -11.45 7.33
CA PHE A 93 -0.30 -12.25 6.30
C PHE A 93 -0.80 -13.70 6.32
N LYS A 94 -0.81 -14.35 7.50
CA LYS A 94 -1.32 -15.73 7.64
C LYS A 94 -2.78 -15.85 7.23
N GLU A 95 -3.62 -14.88 7.62
CA GLU A 95 -5.06 -14.91 7.39
C GLU A 95 -5.47 -14.59 5.94
N LYS A 96 -4.70 -13.77 5.22
CA LYS A 96 -5.16 -13.18 3.95
C LYS A 96 -4.20 -13.34 2.77
N VAL A 97 -2.93 -13.65 3.01
CA VAL A 97 -1.86 -13.63 1.98
C VAL A 97 -1.21 -15.00 1.82
N ALA A 98 -0.95 -15.73 2.91
CA ALA A 98 -0.13 -16.95 2.90
C ALA A 98 -0.59 -18.00 1.86
N ASP A 99 -1.91 -18.22 1.77
CA ASP A 99 -2.47 -19.18 0.81
C ASP A 99 -2.30 -18.75 -0.66
N LYS A 100 -2.28 -17.44 -0.92
CA LYS A 100 -2.12 -16.86 -2.27
C LYS A 100 -0.67 -16.93 -2.75
N VAL A 101 0.30 -16.87 -1.84
CA VAL A 101 1.74 -16.99 -2.16
C VAL A 101 2.25 -18.43 -2.04
N GLY A 102 1.34 -19.42 -2.06
CA GLY A 102 1.67 -20.84 -2.07
C GLY A 102 2.19 -21.39 -0.75
N GLY A 103 1.89 -20.75 0.39
CA GLY A 103 2.13 -21.26 1.75
C GLY A 103 3.62 -21.47 2.15
N SER A 104 4.56 -21.22 1.25
CA SER A 104 5.99 -21.48 1.44
C SER A 104 6.66 -20.43 2.33
N LEU A 105 6.15 -19.21 2.32
CA LEU A 105 6.65 -18.11 3.14
C LEU A 105 6.08 -18.19 4.56
N LYS A 106 6.99 -18.29 5.54
CA LYS A 106 6.65 -18.27 6.97
C LYS A 106 7.44 -17.16 7.63
N PHE A 107 6.73 -16.30 8.33
CA PHE A 107 7.30 -15.20 9.08
C PHE A 107 6.88 -15.33 10.55
N SER A 108 7.84 -15.12 11.43
CA SER A 108 7.69 -15.15 12.88
C SER A 108 7.47 -13.76 13.46
N GLN A 109 7.95 -12.72 12.78
CA GLN A 109 7.84 -11.32 13.21
C GLN A 109 7.36 -10.41 12.08
N ASP A 110 6.67 -9.33 12.43
CA ASP A 110 6.17 -8.36 11.45
C ASP A 110 7.32 -7.72 10.65
N SER A 111 8.46 -7.45 11.30
CA SER A 111 9.66 -6.91 10.67
C SER A 111 10.21 -7.79 9.54
N GLU A 112 10.14 -9.12 9.68
CA GLU A 112 10.61 -10.06 8.65
C GLU A 112 9.76 -9.95 7.37
N ILE A 113 8.46 -9.73 7.51
CA ILE A 113 7.55 -9.52 6.37
C ILE A 113 7.89 -8.21 5.67
N GLN A 114 8.00 -7.15 6.45
CA GLN A 114 8.28 -5.81 5.94
C GLN A 114 9.60 -5.82 5.17
N ASN A 115 10.67 -6.35 5.76
CA ASN A 115 11.97 -6.45 5.12
C ASN A 115 11.91 -7.36 3.88
N TYR A 116 11.27 -8.53 3.95
CA TYR A 116 11.18 -9.44 2.80
C TYR A 116 10.58 -8.76 1.56
N TYR A 117 9.45 -8.08 1.73
CA TYR A 117 8.79 -7.41 0.63
C TYR A 117 9.53 -6.13 0.21
N LEU A 118 10.05 -5.31 1.13
CA LEU A 118 10.83 -4.13 0.78
C LEU A 118 12.13 -4.48 0.05
N GLU A 119 12.88 -5.51 0.47
CA GLU A 119 14.14 -5.94 -0.15
C GLU A 119 13.93 -6.65 -1.49
N LYS A 120 12.93 -7.54 -1.58
CA LYS A 120 12.64 -8.29 -2.80
C LYS A 120 12.33 -7.36 -3.98
N PHE A 121 11.71 -6.22 -3.68
CA PHE A 121 11.26 -5.30 -4.71
C PHE A 121 12.15 -4.07 -4.87
N SER A 122 12.95 -3.68 -3.87
CA SER A 122 14.03 -2.70 -4.08
C SER A 122 15.09 -3.23 -5.06
N LYS A 123 15.38 -4.53 -5.05
CA LYS A 123 16.29 -5.17 -6.03
C LYS A 123 15.76 -5.15 -7.46
N LYS A 124 14.45 -5.31 -7.66
CA LYS A 124 13.83 -5.21 -9.00
C LYS A 124 13.92 -3.81 -9.61
N MET A 125 14.09 -2.76 -8.81
CA MET A 125 14.21 -1.38 -9.31
C MET A 125 15.62 -1.02 -9.80
N HIS A 126 16.62 -1.85 -9.53
CA HIS A 126 18.01 -1.61 -9.96
C HIS A 126 18.42 -2.48 -11.17
N GLU A 127 17.51 -3.31 -11.69
CA GLU A 127 17.74 -4.17 -12.85
C GLU A 127 17.15 -3.60 -14.16
N GLU A 128 16.66 -2.35 -14.16
CA GLU A 128 16.28 -1.56 -15.36
C GLU A 128 17.25 -0.39 -15.56
#